data_AF-A0A0H4XAW9-F1
#
_entry.id   AF-A0A0H4XAW9-F1
#
_cell.length_a   1.000
_cell.length_b   1.000
_cell.length_c   1.000
_cell.angle_alpha   90.00
_cell.angle_beta   90.00
_cell.angle_gamma   90.00
#
_symmetry.space_group_name_H-M   'P 1'
#
loop_
_entity.id
_entity.type
_entity.pdbx_description
1 polymer ?
#
loop_
_entity_poly.entity_id
_entity_poly.type
_entity_poly.pdbx_seq_one_letter_code
_entity_poly.pdbx_strand_id
1 'polypeptide(L)' 'MSFQPPIIPATEVPAALRERGYAVLGRDGLCELAGLVSSALDALPPSWNDLPLDGFLRDGGRYRSRGTPASSWTAHR' A
#
# COMPACT_ATOMS: atom_id res chain seq x y z
N MET A 1 5.97 -10.75 -23.40
CA MET A 1 4.64 -10.13 -23.20
C MET A 1 4.54 -9.70 -21.75
N SER A 2 4.44 -8.40 -21.46
CA SER A 2 4.18 -7.91 -20.10
C SER A 2 2.68 -7.79 -19.88
N PHE A 3 2.18 -8.37 -18.79
CA PHE A 3 0.82 -8.15 -18.35
C PHE A 3 0.75 -6.77 -17.70
N GLN A 4 0.10 -5.81 -18.35
CA GLN A 4 -0.09 -4.49 -17.75
C GLN A 4 -1.26 -4.53 -16.76
N PRO A 5 -1.09 -3.91 -15.57
CA PRO A 5 -2.17 -3.83 -14.60
C PRO A 5 -3.34 -3.01 -15.18
N PRO A 6 -4.60 -3.41 -14.90
CA PRO A 6 -5.79 -2.69 -15.37
C PRO A 6 -6.03 -1.45 -14.48
N ILE A 7 -5.19 -0.43 -14.63
CA ILE A 7 -5.30 0.82 -13.86
C ILE A 7 -6.57 1.56 -14.28
N ILE A 8 -7.35 1.99 -13.29
CA ILE A 8 -8.57 2.80 -13.47
C ILE A 8 -8.40 4.19 -12.83
N PRO A 9 -9.19 5.21 -13.23
CA PRO A 9 -9.22 6.49 -12.55
C PRO A 9 -9.80 6.37 -11.12
N ALA A 10 -9.40 7.28 -10.23
CA ALA A 10 -9.86 7.28 -8.82
C ALA A 10 -11.38 7.41 -8.70
N THR A 11 -12.01 8.13 -9.63
CA THR A 11 -13.47 8.32 -9.71
C THR A 11 -14.26 7.03 -9.93
N GLU A 12 -13.64 6.00 -10.53
CA GLU A 12 -14.28 4.72 -10.81
C GLU A 12 -14.12 3.69 -9.69
N VAL A 13 -13.30 3.98 -8.67
CA VAL A 13 -13.05 3.08 -7.53
C VAL A 13 -14.34 2.62 -6.85
N PRO A 14 -15.35 3.48 -6.56
CA PRO A 14 -16.58 3.02 -5.93
C PRO A 14 -17.34 1.98 -6.77
N ALA A 15 -17.38 2.15 -8.10
CA ALA A 15 -18.02 1.20 -9.00
C ALA A 15 -17.24 -0.12 -9.05
N ALA A 16 -15.92 -0.04 -9.23
CA ALA A 16 -15.02 -1.18 -9.28
C ALA A 16 -15.08 -2.05 -8.00
N LEU A 17 -15.12 -1.42 -6.83
CA LEU A 17 -15.26 -2.11 -5.55
C LEU A 17 -16.62 -2.81 -5.42
N ARG A 18 -17.71 -2.18 -5.89
CA ARG A 18 -19.06 -2.79 -5.86
C ARG A 18 -19.19 -3.99 -6.78
N GLU A 19 -18.59 -3.92 -7.97
CA GLU A 19 -18.73 -4.95 -9.00
C GLU A 19 -17.76 -6.12 -8.81
N ARG A 20 -16.50 -5.81 -8.46
CA ARG A 20 -15.39 -6.78 -8.49
C ARG A 20 -14.75 -7.01 -7.12
N GLY A 21 -15.00 -6.14 -6.14
CA GLY A 21 -14.38 -6.20 -4.81
C GLY A 21 -12.92 -5.69 -4.77
N TYR A 22 -12.37 -5.19 -5.89
CA TYR A 22 -11.03 -4.61 -5.94
C TYR A 22 -10.92 -3.53 -7.03
N ALA A 23 -9.95 -2.64 -6.87
CA ALA A 23 -9.56 -1.62 -7.83
C ALA A 23 -8.03 -1.55 -7.91
N VAL A 24 -7.49 -1.33 -9.10
CA VAL A 24 -6.06 -1.12 -9.30
C VAL A 24 -5.84 0.35 -9.65
N LEU A 25 -5.07 1.05 -8.82
CA LEU A 25 -4.77 2.46 -8.99
C LEU A 25 -3.30 2.64 -9.37
N GLY A 26 -3.06 3.61 -10.24
CA GLY A 26 -1.73 4.18 -10.42
C GLY A 26 -1.38 5.14 -9.28
N ARG A 27 -0.16 5.67 -9.32
CA ARG A 27 0.36 6.60 -8.31
C ARG A 27 -0.55 7.82 -8.11
N ASP A 28 -0.94 8.47 -9.20
CA ASP A 28 -1.72 9.71 -9.14
C ASP A 28 -3.15 9.46 -8.61
N GLY A 29 -3.80 8.37 -9.06
CA GLY A 29 -5.12 8.00 -8.56
C GLY A 29 -5.13 7.64 -7.08
N LEU A 30 -4.05 7.04 -6.57
CA LEU A 30 -3.88 6.81 -5.13
C LEU A 30 -3.73 8.15 -4.37
N CYS A 31 -2.93 9.08 -4.90
CA CYS A 31 -2.73 10.39 -4.31
C CYS A 31 -4.02 11.21 -4.26
N GLU A 32 -4.80 11.22 -5.34
CA GLU A 32 -6.12 11.85 -5.40
C GLU A 32 -7.06 11.29 -4.33
N LEU A 33 -7.16 9.95 -4.25
CA LEU A 33 -8.04 9.29 -3.30
C LEU A 33 -7.62 9.53 -1.84
N ALA A 34 -6.33 9.58 -1.56
CA ALA A 34 -5.78 9.76 -0.21
C ALA A 34 -5.61 11.24 0.19
N GLY A 35 -5.83 12.20 -0.72
CA GLY A 35 -5.58 13.62 -0.47
C GLY A 35 -4.10 13.95 -0.25
N LEU A 36 -3.20 13.21 -0.90
CA LEU A 36 -1.75 13.33 -0.73
C LEU A 36 -1.11 14.01 -1.94
N VAL A 37 0.01 14.69 -1.71
CA VAL A 37 0.90 15.11 -2.80
C VAL A 37 1.74 13.91 -3.25
N SER A 38 1.99 13.77 -4.54
CA SER A 38 2.73 12.62 -5.10
C SER A 38 4.07 12.36 -4.42
N SER A 39 4.80 13.42 -4.05
CA SER A 39 6.10 13.32 -3.35
C SER A 39 6.01 12.66 -1.97
N ALA A 40 4.84 12.64 -1.33
CA ALA A 40 4.65 11.98 -0.03
C ALA A 40 4.92 10.46 -0.13
N LEU A 41 4.69 9.86 -1.30
CA LEU A 41 4.92 8.42 -1.52
C LEU A 41 6.42 8.07 -1.65
N ASP A 42 7.30 9.05 -1.91
CA ASP A 42 8.74 8.81 -2.00
C ASP A 42 9.38 8.52 -0.63
N ALA A 43 8.66 8.76 0.46
CA ALA A 43 9.09 8.37 1.80
C ALA A 43 8.91 6.87 2.09
N LEU A 44 8.15 6.14 1.26
CA LEU A 44 7.88 4.71 1.47
C LEU A 44 9.10 3.81 1.21
N PRO A 45 9.84 3.92 0.07
CA PRO A 45 10.94 3.01 -0.21
C PRO A 45 12.05 2.99 0.86
N PRO A 46 12.52 4.15 1.39
CA PRO A 46 13.50 4.14 2.47
C PRO A 46 13.02 3.39 3.72
N SER A 47 11.74 3.51 4.08
CA SER A 47 11.17 2.85 5.27
C SER A 47 11.19 1.32 5.20
N TRP A 48 11.26 0.74 3.99
CA TRP A 48 11.32 -0.71 3.80
C TRP A 48 12.68 -1.31 4.16
N ASN A 49 13.74 -0.50 4.14
CA ASN A 49 15.09 -0.96 4.50
C ASN A 49 15.23 -1.20 6.02
N ASP A 50 14.38 -0.57 6.82
CA ASP A 50 14.43 -0.62 8.29
C ASP A 50 13.39 -1.57 8.89
N LEU A 51 12.71 -2.39 8.06
CA LEU A 51 11.72 -3.35 8.55
C LEU A 51 12.41 -4.49 9.31
N PRO A 52 11.98 -4.81 10.55
CA PRO A 52 12.54 -5.91 11.31
C PRO A 52 12.20 -7.26 10.66
N LEU A 53 13.06 -8.25 10.89
CA LEU A 53 12.81 -9.63 10.48
C LEU A 53 11.58 -10.19 11.19
N ASP A 54 10.72 -10.86 10.43
CA ASP A 54 9.52 -11.54 10.92
C ASP A 54 9.92 -12.84 11.61
N GLY A 55 9.80 -12.86 12.95
CA GLY A 55 10.17 -14.01 13.79
C GLY A 55 9.07 -15.04 14.01
N PHE A 56 7.87 -14.84 13.46
CA PHE A 56 6.67 -15.60 13.85
C PHE A 56 6.43 -16.89 13.05
N LEU A 57 7.15 -17.12 11.94
CA LEU A 57 6.97 -18.29 11.08
C LEU A 57 8.25 -19.14 10.98
N ARG A 58 8.10 -20.45 11.25
CA ARG A 58 9.10 -21.49 10.96
C ARG A 58 8.61 -22.37 9.81
N ASP A 59 8.29 -21.77 8.69
CA ASP A 59 7.77 -22.45 7.50
C ASP A 59 8.86 -22.89 6.50
N GLY A 60 10.13 -22.57 6.78
CA GLY A 60 11.25 -22.86 5.87
C GLY A 60 11.25 -22.01 4.60
N GLY A 61 10.38 -21.00 4.51
CA GLY A 61 10.33 -20.03 3.43
C GLY A 61 11.41 -18.94 3.57
N ARG A 62 11.49 -18.07 2.57
CA ARG A 62 12.37 -16.88 2.65
C ARG A 62 11.82 -15.97 3.74
N TYR A 63 12.68 -15.65 4.72
CA TYR A 63 12.33 -14.72 5.80
C TYR A 63 11.73 -13.44 5.24
N ARG A 64 10.62 -13.03 5.84
CA ARG A 64 9.91 -11.79 5.52
C ARG A 64 10.38 -10.71 6.50
N SER A 65 10.45 -9.47 6.06
CA SER A 65 10.60 -8.33 6.96
C SER A 65 9.25 -7.62 7.08
N ARG A 66 8.76 -7.47 8.29
CA ARG A 66 7.47 -6.86 8.59
C ARG A 66 7.58 -6.06 9.87
N GLY A 67 7.32 -4.77 9.79
CA GLY A 67 7.17 -3.89 10.94
C GLY A 67 5.79 -3.27 10.91
N THR A 68 5.16 -3.11 12.06
CA THR A 68 4.17 -2.06 12.24
C THR A 68 4.97 -0.77 12.45
N PRO A 69 4.70 0.33 11.73
CA PRO A 69 5.30 1.60 12.10
C PRO A 69 5.00 1.86 13.58
N ALA A 70 5.99 2.35 14.33
CA ALA A 70 5.81 2.78 15.72
C ALA A 70 4.96 4.06 15.75
N SER A 71 3.72 3.99 15.28
CA SER A 71 2.76 5.07 15.39
C SER A 71 2.08 4.93 16.75
N SER A 72 2.43 5.82 17.68
CA SER A 72 1.52 6.14 18.78
C SER A 72 0.22 6.60 18.15
N TRP A 73 -0.80 5.74 18.13
CA TRP A 73 -2.16 6.12 17.82
C TRP A 73 -2.61 7.07 18.94
N THR A 74 -2.38 8.37 18.77
CA THR A 74 -3.09 9.36 19.58
C THR A 74 -4.52 9.35 19.07
N ALA A 75 -5.36 8.57 19.74
CA ALA A 75 -6.80 8.64 19.57
C ALA A 75 -7.23 10.07 19.93
N HIS A 76 -7.40 10.93 18.92
CA HIS A 76 -8.18 12.14 19.08
C HIS A 76 -9.63 11.68 19.29
N ARG A 77 -10.04 11.74 20.56
CA ARG A 77 -11.41 11.60 21.03
C ARG A 77 -12.21 12.83 20.62
#